data_AF-A0A9E3WT48-F1
#
_entry.id   AF-A0A9E3WT48-F1
#
_cell.length_a   1.000
_cell.length_b   1.000
_cell.length_c   1.000
_cell.angle_alpha   90.00
_cell.angle_beta   90.00
_cell.angle_gamma   90.00
#
_symmetry.space_group_name_H-M   'P 1'
#
loop_
_entity.id
_entity.type
_entity.pdbx_description
1 polymer ?
#
loop_
_entity_poly.entity_id
_entity_poly.type
_entity_poly.pdbx_seq_one_letter_code
_entity_poly.pdbx_strand_id
1 'polypeptide(L)'
;MISVKKAEWIKRLAAQGLSQRRISRATGVARETVRSIISRMPRPAPAEPSIYDVDDPIFTEPPRRCPGCGGFCHMPCLACSLRSAKIAPGSPSGVAKPR
;
A
#
# COMPACT_ATOMS: atom_id res chain seq x y z
N MET A 1 5.52 -19.43 -25.41
CA MET A 1 5.46 -20.31 -24.21
C MET A 1 6.75 -20.13 -23.42
N ILE A 2 6.68 -19.87 -22.11
CA ILE A 2 7.88 -19.71 -21.25
C ILE A 2 8.26 -21.05 -20.63
N SER A 3 9.56 -21.31 -20.44
CA SER A 3 10.03 -22.51 -19.74
C SER A 3 9.57 -22.52 -18.28
N VAL A 4 9.21 -23.71 -17.77
CA VAL A 4 8.78 -23.92 -16.38
C VAL A 4 9.81 -23.38 -15.39
N LYS A 5 11.11 -23.62 -15.64
CA LYS A 5 12.22 -23.14 -14.81
C LYS A 5 12.26 -21.60 -14.71
N LYS A 6 11.96 -20.90 -15.81
CA LYS A 6 11.87 -19.43 -15.81
C LYS A 6 10.64 -18.94 -15.05
N ALA A 7 9.51 -19.63 -15.17
CA ALA A 7 8.29 -19.28 -14.43
C ALA A 7 8.51 -19.43 -12.91
N GLU A 8 9.17 -20.50 -12.46
CA GLU A 8 9.53 -20.68 -11.05
C GLU A 8 10.48 -19.60 -10.54
N TRP A 9 11.47 -19.23 -11.34
CA TRP A 9 12.38 -18.15 -10.98
C TRP A 9 11.67 -16.81 -10.80
N ILE A 10 10.73 -16.48 -11.72
CA ILE A 10 9.86 -15.31 -11.61
C ILE A 10 9.05 -15.34 -10.31
N LYS A 11 8.45 -16.49 -9.97
CA LYS A 11 7.68 -16.67 -8.74
C LYS A 11 8.54 -16.43 -7.49
N ARG A 12 9.77 -16.95 -7.45
CA ARG A 12 10.71 -16.72 -6.34
C ARG A 12 11.06 -15.24 -6.18
N LEU A 13 11.38 -14.54 -7.27
CA LEU A 13 11.68 -13.11 -7.22
C LEU A 13 10.46 -12.27 -6.80
N ALA A 14 9.26 -12.66 -7.21
CA ALA A 14 8.03 -12.00 -6.79
C ALA A 14 7.76 -12.21 -5.28
N ALA A 15 7.99 -13.42 -4.76
CA ALA A 15 7.86 -13.71 -3.33
C ALA A 15 8.86 -12.92 -2.46
N GLN A 16 10.03 -12.57 -3.00
CA GLN A 16 11.00 -11.67 -2.36
C GLN A 16 10.60 -10.18 -2.41
N GLY A 17 9.44 -9.84 -2.96
CA GLY A 17 8.94 -8.46 -3.02
C GLY A 17 9.54 -7.61 -4.14
N LEU A 18 10.22 -8.20 -5.13
CA LEU A 18 10.74 -7.42 -6.25
C LEU A 18 9.62 -6.89 -7.14
N SER A 19 9.80 -5.66 -7.64
CA SER A 19 8.86 -5.08 -8.58
C SER A 19 8.91 -5.78 -9.94
N GLN A 20 7.78 -5.83 -10.65
CA GLN A 20 7.67 -6.45 -11.98
C GLN A 20 8.71 -5.93 -12.97
N ARG A 21 9.10 -4.64 -12.87
CA ARG A 21 10.13 -4.02 -13.72
C ARG A 21 11.52 -4.58 -13.42
N ARG A 22 11.85 -4.79 -12.13
CA ARG A 22 13.12 -5.42 -11.73
C ARG A 22 13.15 -6.88 -12.16
N ILE A 23 12.05 -7.62 -12.00
CA ILE A 23 11.93 -9.02 -12.41
C ILE A 23 12.12 -9.17 -13.94
N SER A 24 11.46 -8.32 -14.73
CA SER A 24 11.59 -8.32 -16.19
C SER A 24 13.04 -8.11 -16.64
N ARG A 25 13.75 -7.14 -16.04
CA ARG A 25 15.17 -6.89 -16.30
C ARG A 25 16.07 -8.06 -15.89
N ALA A 26 15.80 -8.68 -14.74
CA ALA A 26 16.60 -9.79 -14.22
C ALA A 26 16.41 -11.10 -15.01
N THR A 27 15.21 -11.33 -15.55
CA THR A 27 14.85 -12.59 -16.21
C THR A 27 14.86 -12.53 -17.74
N GLY A 28 14.94 -11.31 -18.31
CA GLY A 28 14.82 -11.07 -19.75
C GLY A 28 13.43 -11.37 -20.31
N VAL A 29 12.41 -11.39 -19.44
CA VAL A 29 11.03 -11.75 -19.80
C VAL A 29 10.20 -10.48 -19.91
N ALA A 30 9.34 -10.42 -20.93
CA ALA A 30 8.44 -9.29 -21.15
C ALA A 30 7.57 -9.02 -19.91
N ARG A 31 7.31 -7.74 -19.64
CA ARG A 31 6.63 -7.30 -18.43
C ARG A 31 5.19 -7.83 -18.35
N GLU A 32 4.48 -7.92 -19.48
CA GLU A 32 3.17 -8.56 -19.60
C GLU A 32 3.20 -10.03 -19.18
N THR A 33 4.22 -10.78 -19.58
CA THR A 33 4.37 -12.19 -19.21
C THR A 33 4.65 -12.34 -17.72
N VAL A 34 5.52 -11.49 -17.16
CA VAL A 34 5.75 -11.44 -15.70
C VAL A 34 4.46 -11.14 -14.95
N ARG A 35 3.69 -10.15 -15.41
CA ARG A 35 2.38 -9.79 -14.84
C ARG A 35 1.42 -10.98 -14.86
N SER A 36 1.30 -11.68 -16.00
CA SER A 36 0.42 -12.83 -16.16
C SER A 36 0.81 -14.02 -15.27
N ILE A 37 2.10 -14.18 -14.95
CA ILE A 37 2.57 -15.25 -14.06
C ILE A 37 2.25 -14.89 -12.60
N ILE A 38 2.54 -13.65 -12.19
CA ILE A 38 2.31 -13.18 -10.83
C ILE A 38 0.82 -13.13 -10.51
N SER A 39 -0.03 -12.72 -11.45
CA SER A 39 -1.49 -12.65 -11.24
C SER A 39 -2.13 -14.01 -11.00
N ARG A 40 -1.46 -15.11 -11.39
CA ARG A 40 -1.91 -16.49 -11.16
C ARG A 40 -1.30 -17.10 -9.90
N MET A 41 -0.44 -16.38 -9.17
CA MET A 41 0.04 -16.87 -7.87
C MET A 41 -1.09 -16.77 -6.84
N PRO A 42 -1.17 -17.73 -5.91
CA PRO A 42 -2.04 -17.59 -4.75
C PRO A 42 -1.64 -16.31 -4.03
N ARG A 43 -2.60 -15.42 -3.84
CA ARG A 43 -2.39 -14.19 -3.06
C ARG A 43 -2.06 -14.65 -1.64
N PRO A 44 -1.01 -14.10 -0.99
CA PRO A 44 -0.84 -14.34 0.43
C PRO A 44 -2.17 -13.99 1.11
N ALA A 45 -2.63 -14.86 2.01
CA ALA A 45 -3.82 -14.58 2.79
C ALA A 45 -3.69 -13.16 3.37
N PRO A 46 -4.74 -12.33 3.33
CA PRO A 46 -4.70 -11.09 4.10
C PRO A 46 -4.25 -11.47 5.50
N ALA A 47 -3.29 -10.72 6.05
CA ALA A 47 -2.91 -10.91 7.44
C ALA A 47 -4.20 -10.93 8.26
N GLU A 48 -4.39 -11.99 9.04
CA GLU A 48 -5.57 -12.09 9.89
C GLU A 48 -5.63 -10.80 10.71
N PRO A 49 -6.80 -10.13 10.78
CA PRO A 49 -6.94 -8.96 11.62
C PRO A 49 -6.46 -9.34 13.01
N SER A 50 -5.50 -8.59 13.52
CA SER A 50 -4.96 -8.79 14.84
C SER A 50 -6.12 -8.64 15.81
N ILE A 51 -6.20 -9.48 16.83
CA ILE A 51 -7.22 -9.41 17.89
C ILE A 51 -7.17 -8.06 18.65
N TYR A 52 -6.13 -7.24 18.41
CA TYR A 52 -5.97 -5.87 18.87
C TYR A 52 -6.52 -4.80 17.89
N ASP A 53 -7.14 -5.18 16.78
CA ASP A 53 -7.79 -4.24 15.83
C ASP A 53 -9.23 -3.87 16.25
N VAL A 54 -9.59 -4.04 17.53
CA VAL A 54 -10.93 -3.73 18.05
C VAL A 54 -10.83 -2.70 19.18
N ASP A 55 -10.34 -1.52 18.83
CA ASP A 55 -10.68 -0.28 19.52
C ASP A 55 -10.79 0.80 18.43
N ASP A 56 -11.76 0.63 17.51
CA ASP A 56 -12.25 1.79 16.77
C ASP A 56 -12.72 2.80 17.82
N PRO A 57 -12.13 4.01 17.90
CA PRO A 57 -12.64 5.01 18.82
C PRO A 57 -14.09 5.27 18.40
N ILE A 58 -15.03 4.85 19.25
CA ILE A 58 -16.45 5.12 19.07
C ILE A 58 -16.59 6.64 19.10
N PHE A 59 -16.54 7.28 17.93
CA PHE A 59 -16.77 8.70 17.82
C PHE A 59 -18.24 8.95 18.12
N THR A 60 -18.52 9.27 19.39
CA THR A 60 -19.90 9.42 19.90
C THR A 60 -20.59 10.66 19.32
N GLU A 61 -19.83 11.60 18.78
CA GLU A 61 -20.33 12.84 18.21
C GLU A 61 -20.45 12.77 16.68
N PRO A 62 -21.47 13.39 16.07
CA PRO A 62 -21.58 13.47 14.63
C PRO A 62 -20.39 14.24 14.01
N PRO A 63 -19.95 13.87 12.80
CA PRO A 63 -18.84 14.55 12.13
C PRO A 63 -19.21 16.01 11.84
N ARG A 64 -18.22 16.91 11.95
CA ARG A 64 -18.36 18.35 11.69
C ARG A 64 -17.26 18.82 10.75
N ARG A 65 -17.38 20.02 10.18
CA ARG A 65 -16.28 20.62 9.40
C ARG A 65 -15.19 21.13 10.35
N CYS A 66 -13.96 20.68 10.13
CA CYS A 66 -12.78 21.15 10.86
C CYS A 66 -12.53 22.64 10.57
N PRO A 67 -12.35 23.50 11.60
CA PRO A 67 -12.07 24.92 11.39
C PRO A 67 -10.68 25.18 10.78
N GLY A 68 -9.72 24.25 10.93
CA GLY A 68 -8.37 24.40 10.39
C GLY A 68 -8.25 24.08 8.90
N CYS A 69 -8.82 22.96 8.45
CA CYS A 69 -8.67 22.51 7.06
C CYS A 69 -9.98 22.36 6.28
N GLY A 70 -11.13 22.66 6.89
CA GLY A 70 -12.45 22.55 6.25
C GLY A 70 -12.95 21.12 6.03
N GLY A 71 -12.21 20.09 6.44
CA GLY A 71 -12.56 18.68 6.23
C GLY A 71 -13.76 18.25 7.07
N PHE A 72 -14.68 17.48 6.50
CA PHE A 72 -15.80 16.89 7.25
C PHE A 72 -15.32 15.62 7.96
N CYS A 73 -15.09 15.70 9.28
CA CYS A 73 -14.49 14.63 10.07
C CYS A 73 -14.97 14.68 11.52
N HIS A 74 -14.71 13.62 12.28
CA HIS A 74 -14.85 13.67 13.74
C HIS A 74 -13.72 14.48 14.37
N MET A 75 -14.01 15.11 15.50
CA MET A 75 -13.04 15.88 16.27
C MET A 75 -12.36 14.94 17.29
N PRO A 76 -11.05 15.10 17.55
CA PRO A 76 -10.13 16.05 16.91
C PRO A 76 -9.74 15.65 15.47
N CYS A 77 -9.48 16.64 14.61
CA CYS A 77 -9.15 16.39 13.20
C CYS A 77 -7.77 15.70 13.06
N LEU A 78 -7.78 14.37 12.88
CA LEU A 78 -6.56 13.57 12.71
C LEU A 78 -5.69 14.04 11.54
N ALA A 79 -6.29 14.53 10.45
CA ALA A 79 -5.53 15.05 9.31
C ALA A 79 -4.72 16.32 9.68
N CYS A 80 -5.30 17.22 10.49
CA CYS A 80 -4.57 18.38 11.02
C CYS A 80 -3.52 17.97 12.06
N SER A 81 -3.85 17.00 12.92
CA SER A 81 -2.91 16.44 13.90
C SER A 81 -1.68 15.83 13.19
N LEU A 82 -1.89 14.98 12.19
CA LEU A 82 -0.81 14.37 11.39
C LEU A 82 -0.01 15.40 10.59
N ARG A 83 -0.64 16.45 10.05
CA ARG A 83 0.08 17.55 9.38
C ARG A 83 0.98 18.31 10.36
N SER A 84 0.50 18.54 11.57
CA SER A 84 1.27 19.19 12.63
C SER A 84 2.40 18.29 13.13
N ALA A 85 2.16 16.98 13.25
CA ALA A 85 3.16 15.98 13.63
C ALA A 85 4.24 15.75 12.55
N LYS A 86 3.88 15.87 11.26
CA LYS A 86 4.82 15.82 10.12
C LYS A 86 5.83 16.98 10.08
N ILE A 87 5.70 17.97 10.96
CA ILE A 87 6.70 19.03 11.15
C ILE A 87 7.91 18.51 11.97
N ALA A 88 7.90 17.27 12.46
CA ALA A 88 9.13 16.61 12.89
C ALA A 88 10.05 16.39 11.65
N PRO A 89 11.25 17.02 11.59
CA PRO A 89 12.11 16.97 10.41
C PRO A 89 12.66 15.56 10.23
N GLY A 90 12.07 14.75 9.35
CA GLY A 90 12.58 13.39 9.15
C GLY A 90 11.91 12.43 8.17
N SER A 91 10.94 12.81 7.33
CA SER A 91 10.46 11.85 6.30
C SER A 91 9.92 12.49 5.02
N PRO A 92 10.47 12.14 3.83
CA PRO A 92 9.92 12.56 2.55
C PRO A 92 8.87 11.54 2.10
N SER A 93 7.60 11.93 2.13
CA SER A 93 6.58 11.24 1.35
C SER A 93 5.60 12.28 0.82
N GLY A 94 6.10 13.02 -0.17
CA GLY A 94 5.29 13.81 -1.07
C GLY A 94 4.60 12.86 -2.05
N VAL A 95 3.33 12.56 -1.81
CA VAL A 95 2.43 12.14 -2.88
C VAL A 95 1.54 13.33 -3.18
N ALA A 96 1.95 14.10 -4.18
CA ALA A 96 1.12 15.10 -4.81
C ALA A 96 -0.07 14.40 -5.49
N LYS A 97 -1.29 14.80 -5.15
CA LYS A 97 -2.51 14.41 -5.88
C LYS A 97 -2.64 15.35 -7.10
N PRO A 98 -2.75 14.85 -8.34
CA PRO A 98 -3.20 15.69 -9.44
C PRO A 98 -4.71 15.94 -9.34
N ARG A 99 -5.10 17.10 -9.87
CA ARG A 99 -6.43 17.74 -9.87
C ARG A 99 -7.54 16.87 -10.45
#